data_AF-A0A346I1E5-F1
#
_entry.id   AF-A0A346I1E5-F1
#
_cell.length_a   1.000
_cell.length_b   1.000
_cell.length_c   1.000
_cell.angle_alpha   90.00
_cell.angle_beta   90.00
_cell.angle_gamma   90.00
#
_symmetry.space_group_name_H-M   'P 1'
#
loop_
_entity.id
_entity.type
_entity.pdbx_description
1 polymer ?
#
loop_
_entity_poly.entity_id
_entity_poly.type
_entity_poly.pdbx_seq_one_letter_code
_entity_poly.pdbx_strand_id
1 'polypeptide(L)'
;DDPYPAMMNYFNDLQAGREQAHPWWALVNEHFPNVLRHFGPFCSLNLIRSTLDFFEGCWIEQYNFGGFPGSHDYPQFLRRMNGLGHCVGASLWPKEQFDERSLFLEITSAI
;
A
#
# COMPACT_ATOMS: atom_id res chain seq x y z
N ASP A 1 6.48 -14.98 10.54
CA ASP A 1 7.24 -14.25 11.57
C ASP A 1 6.53 -12.98 11.96
N ASP A 2 6.62 -12.60 13.23
CA ASP A 2 6.03 -11.37 13.77
C ASP A 2 6.73 -10.14 13.14
N PRO A 3 6.00 -9.22 12.50
CA PRO A 3 6.57 -8.00 11.93
C PRO A 3 7.13 -7.02 12.97
N TYR A 4 6.67 -7.09 14.23
CA TYR A 4 6.98 -6.08 15.27
C TYR A 4 8.48 -5.76 15.39
N PRO A 5 9.40 -6.74 15.55
CA PRO A 5 10.82 -6.44 15.75
C PRO A 5 11.45 -5.72 14.55
N ALA A 6 11.01 -6.07 13.33
CA ALA A 6 11.53 -5.51 12.09
C ALA A 6 10.95 -4.12 11.77
N MET A 7 9.82 -3.74 12.38
CA MET A 7 9.16 -2.45 12.16
C MET A 7 9.59 -1.36 13.15
N MET A 8 10.33 -1.70 14.22
CA MET A 8 10.75 -0.76 15.28
C MET A 8 11.49 0.48 14.77
N ASN A 9 12.31 0.33 13.72
CA ASN A 9 13.08 1.44 13.14
C ASN A 9 12.59 1.83 11.73
N TYR A 10 11.44 1.31 11.29
CA TYR A 10 10.95 1.46 9.91
C TYR A 10 11.02 2.91 9.41
N PHE A 11 10.49 3.86 10.19
CA PHE A 11 10.48 5.27 9.82
C PHE A 11 11.87 5.91 9.82
N ASN A 12 12.70 5.59 10.81
CA ASN A 12 14.06 6.12 10.91
C ASN A 12 14.95 5.62 9.76
N ASP A 13 14.77 4.37 9.34
CA ASP A 13 15.48 3.78 8.22
C ASP A 13 14.96 4.34 6.88
N LEU A 14 13.64 4.48 6.74
CA LEU A 14 13.02 5.08 5.55
C LEU A 14 13.49 6.51 5.33
N GLN A 15 13.43 7.35 6.37
CA GLN A 15 13.83 8.75 6.30
C GLN A 15 15.33 8.92 6.01
N ALA A 16 16.16 8.00 6.51
CA ALA A 16 17.60 8.03 6.30
C ALA A 16 18.05 7.34 5.01
N GLY A 17 17.13 6.77 4.21
CA GLY A 17 17.46 6.01 3.00
C GLY A 17 18.23 4.72 3.28
N ARG A 18 18.08 4.14 4.46
CA ARG A 18 18.66 2.83 4.80
C ARG A 18 17.72 1.72 4.35
N GLU A 19 18.30 0.56 4.06
CA GLU A 19 17.55 -0.66 3.77
C GLU A 19 16.64 -1.00 4.96
N GLN A 20 15.42 -1.45 4.66
CA GLN A 20 14.44 -1.82 5.67
C GLN A 20 14.80 -3.16 6.33
N ALA A 21 14.66 -3.25 7.65
CA ALA A 21 14.99 -4.47 8.39
C ALA A 21 14.07 -5.65 8.03
N HIS A 22 12.81 -5.38 7.66
CA HIS A 22 11.91 -6.44 7.20
C HIS A 22 12.24 -6.83 5.76
N PRO A 23 12.58 -8.10 5.45
CA PRO A 23 13.08 -8.51 4.15
C PRO A 23 12.08 -8.28 3.01
N TRP A 24 10.78 -8.39 3.29
CA TRP A 24 9.75 -8.06 2.29
C TRP A 24 9.80 -6.57 1.91
N TRP A 25 10.00 -5.66 2.86
CA TRP A 25 10.11 -4.23 2.57
C TRP A 25 11.40 -3.92 1.80
N ALA A 26 12.50 -4.61 2.10
CA ALA A 26 13.74 -4.46 1.34
C ALA A 26 13.51 -4.80 -0.15
N LEU A 27 12.98 -5.99 -0.45
CA LEU A 27 12.74 -6.45 -1.82
C LEU A 27 11.67 -5.63 -2.55
N VAL A 28 10.56 -5.31 -1.89
CA VAL A 28 9.48 -4.52 -2.49
C VAL A 28 9.95 -3.12 -2.81
N ASN A 29 10.64 -2.44 -1.89
CA ASN A 29 11.12 -1.08 -2.12
C ASN A 29 12.22 -1.03 -3.17
N GLU A 30 13.10 -2.03 -3.24
CA GLU A 30 14.12 -2.15 -4.31
C GLU A 30 13.46 -2.30 -5.68
N HIS A 31 12.40 -3.11 -5.78
CA HIS A 31 11.71 -3.35 -7.04
C HIS A 31 10.72 -2.23 -7.43
N PHE A 32 10.16 -1.51 -6.45
CA PHE A 32 9.07 -0.56 -6.65
C PHE A 32 9.29 0.47 -7.76
N PRO A 33 10.48 1.06 -7.94
CA PRO A 33 10.75 1.96 -9.06
C PRO A 33 10.44 1.36 -10.45
N ASN A 34 10.58 0.05 -10.64
CA ASN A 34 10.24 -0.62 -11.91
C ASN A 34 8.73 -0.63 -12.18
N VAL A 35 7.90 -0.54 -11.14
CA VAL A 35 6.45 -0.40 -11.26
C VAL A 35 6.10 1.09 -11.41
N LEU A 36 6.58 1.93 -10.48
CA LEU A 36 6.21 3.35 -10.39
C LEU A 36 6.60 4.15 -11.63
N ARG A 37 7.65 3.74 -12.37
CA ARG A 37 8.06 4.41 -13.61
C ARG A 37 6.94 4.47 -14.67
N HIS A 38 5.93 3.60 -14.60
CA HIS A 38 4.82 3.56 -15.54
C HIS A 38 3.69 4.56 -15.22
N PHE A 39 3.75 5.25 -14.08
CA PHE A 39 2.64 6.05 -13.57
C PHE A 39 3.04 7.50 -13.31
N GLY A 40 2.03 8.37 -13.25
CA GLY A 40 2.15 9.74 -12.74
C GLY A 40 2.29 9.77 -11.21
N PRO A 41 2.62 10.94 -10.61
CA PRO A 41 2.81 11.06 -9.18
C PRO A 41 1.57 10.72 -8.33
N PHE A 42 0.34 11.02 -8.79
CA PHE A 42 -0.87 10.72 -8.02
C PHE A 42 -1.18 9.21 -8.00
N CYS A 43 -1.08 8.53 -9.14
CA CYS A 43 -1.24 7.08 -9.21
C CYS A 43 -0.11 6.39 -8.44
N SER A 44 1.13 6.85 -8.57
CA SER A 44 2.28 6.31 -7.81
C SER A 44 2.06 6.40 -6.30
N LEU A 45 1.52 7.52 -5.81
CA LEU A 45 1.20 7.68 -4.39
C LEU A 45 0.12 6.69 -3.92
N ASN A 46 -0.88 6.40 -4.75
CA ASN A 46 -1.92 5.41 -4.44
C ASN A 46 -1.35 3.99 -4.35
N LEU A 47 -0.42 3.61 -5.24
CA LEU A 47 0.29 2.33 -5.18
C LEU A 47 1.09 2.21 -3.87
N ILE A 48 1.85 3.24 -3.52
CA ILE A 48 2.65 3.28 -2.28
C ILE A 48 1.75 3.13 -1.05
N ARG A 49 0.69 3.96 -0.95
CA ARG A 49 -0.25 3.92 0.17
C ARG A 49 -0.90 2.56 0.34
N SER A 50 -1.46 2.02 -0.74
CA SER A 50 -2.19 0.77 -0.69
C SER A 50 -1.30 -0.44 -0.36
N THR A 51 -0.02 -0.38 -0.73
CA THR A 51 0.96 -1.41 -0.39
C THR A 51 1.37 -1.35 1.09
N LEU A 52 1.45 -0.14 1.65
CA LEU A 52 1.63 0.06 3.10
C LEU A 52 0.43 -0.44 3.89
N ASP A 53 -0.79 -0.08 3.45
CA ASP A 53 -2.04 -0.57 4.05
C ASP A 53 -2.08 -2.10 4.01
N PHE A 54 -1.72 -2.71 2.88
CA PHE A 54 -1.68 -4.17 2.74
C PHE A 54 -0.73 -4.85 3.73
N PHE A 55 0.44 -4.26 3.96
CA PHE A 55 1.39 -4.78 4.94
C PHE A 55 0.80 -4.77 6.37
N GLU A 56 0.13 -3.67 6.76
CA GLU A 56 -0.59 -3.60 8.04
C GLU A 56 -1.74 -4.61 8.11
N GLY A 57 -2.49 -4.79 7.01
CA GLY A 57 -3.54 -5.79 6.91
C GLY A 57 -3.03 -7.20 7.18
N CYS A 58 -1.93 -7.60 6.52
CA CYS A 58 -1.28 -8.89 6.75
C CYS A 58 -0.79 -9.04 8.19
N TRP A 59 -0.31 -7.95 8.83
CA TRP A 59 0.08 -7.98 10.23
C TRP A 59 -1.12 -8.25 11.14
N ILE A 60 -2.24 -7.54 10.95
CA ILE A 60 -3.47 -7.75 11.71
C ILE A 60 -4.00 -9.18 11.53
N GLU A 61 -3.94 -9.72 10.31
CA GLU A 61 -4.41 -11.08 9.99
C GLU A 61 -3.65 -12.18 10.72
N GLN A 62 -2.41 -11.94 11.17
CA GLN A 62 -1.66 -12.92 11.98
C GLN A 62 -2.37 -13.28 13.29
N TYR A 63 -3.22 -12.40 13.80
CA TYR A 63 -4.00 -12.62 15.02
C TYR A 63 -5.26 -13.46 14.80
N ASN A 64 -5.62 -13.75 13.54
CA ASN A 64 -6.83 -14.48 13.17
C ASN A 64 -8.09 -13.94 13.89
N PHE A 65 -8.16 -12.62 14.04
CA PHE A 65 -9.19 -11.92 14.80
C PHE A 65 -10.31 -11.44 13.89
N GLY A 66 -11.54 -11.90 14.12
CA GLY A 66 -12.72 -11.51 13.33
C GLY A 66 -13.41 -10.23 13.78
N GLY A 67 -12.88 -9.52 14.77
CA GLY A 67 -13.54 -8.39 15.41
C GLY A 67 -14.32 -8.80 16.67
N PHE A 68 -14.50 -7.85 17.60
CA PHE A 68 -15.34 -8.05 18.77
C PHE A 68 -16.84 -8.07 18.39
N PRO A 69 -17.70 -8.79 19.12
CA PRO A 69 -19.15 -8.67 18.97
C PRO A 69 -19.60 -7.21 19.09
N GLY A 70 -20.38 -6.73 18.12
CA GLY A 70 -20.82 -5.33 18.05
C GLY A 70 -19.84 -4.38 17.33
N SER A 71 -18.66 -4.85 16.90
CA SER A 71 -17.73 -4.06 16.09
C SER A 71 -18.14 -4.07 14.61
N HIS A 72 -19.23 -3.38 14.29
CA HIS A 72 -19.87 -3.42 12.97
C HIS A 72 -18.96 -2.97 11.82
N ASP A 73 -18.00 -2.08 12.09
CA ASP A 73 -17.12 -1.52 11.05
C ASP A 73 -15.84 -2.35 10.82
N TYR A 74 -15.51 -3.27 11.73
CA TYR A 74 -14.27 -4.06 11.66
C TYR A 74 -14.13 -4.87 10.36
N PRO A 75 -15.18 -5.57 9.86
CA PRO A 75 -15.06 -6.37 8.65
C PRO A 75 -14.64 -5.54 7.42
N GLN A 76 -15.24 -4.37 7.21
CA GLN A 76 -14.91 -3.52 6.07
C GLN A 76 -13.62 -2.71 6.28
N PHE A 77 -13.29 -2.38 7.53
CA PHE A 77 -11.98 -1.84 7.87
C PHE A 77 -10.86 -2.78 7.43
N LEU A 78 -10.89 -4.03 7.89
CA LEU A 78 -9.85 -5.01 7.56
C LEU A 78 -9.84 -5.33 6.06
N ARG A 79 -11.03 -5.42 5.44
CA ARG A 79 -11.12 -5.68 4.00
C ARG A 79 -10.51 -4.58 3.13
N ARG A 80 -10.60 -3.32 3.55
CA ARG A 80 -9.93 -2.21 2.86
C ARG A 80 -8.42 -2.27 3.06
N MET A 81 -7.98 -2.57 4.29
CA MET A 81 -6.57 -2.68 4.65
C MET A 81 -5.86 -3.77 3.83
N ASN A 82 -6.41 -4.98 3.77
CA ASN A 82 -5.81 -6.11 3.03
C ASN A 82 -6.20 -6.19 1.54
N GLY A 83 -7.00 -5.23 1.06
CA GLY A 83 -7.69 -5.35 -0.22
C GLY A 83 -6.90 -4.90 -1.45
N LEU A 84 -5.80 -4.16 -1.27
CA LEU A 84 -5.02 -3.53 -2.34
C LEU A 84 -5.86 -2.64 -3.29
N GLY A 85 -6.99 -2.10 -2.82
CA GLY A 85 -7.99 -1.43 -3.66
C GLY A 85 -7.40 -0.28 -4.47
N HIS A 86 -6.71 0.66 -3.82
CA HIS A 86 -6.12 1.80 -4.53
C HIS A 86 -4.89 1.40 -5.37
N CYS A 87 -4.14 0.35 -4.99
CA CYS A 87 -3.07 -0.18 -5.82
C CYS A 87 -3.63 -0.64 -7.17
N VAL A 88 -4.69 -1.45 -7.13
CA VAL A 88 -5.37 -1.94 -8.34
C VAL A 88 -5.98 -0.78 -9.11
N GLY A 89 -6.81 0.06 -8.48
CA GLY A 89 -7.50 1.17 -9.16
C GLY A 89 -6.55 2.14 -9.87
N ALA A 90 -5.45 2.53 -9.22
CA ALA A 90 -4.47 3.44 -9.80
C ALA A 90 -3.56 2.76 -10.84
N SER A 91 -3.30 1.46 -10.72
CA SER A 91 -2.46 0.71 -11.68
C SER A 91 -3.08 0.54 -13.07
N LEU A 92 -4.37 0.88 -13.22
CA LEU A 92 -5.09 0.84 -14.50
C LEU A 92 -4.77 2.03 -15.42
N TRP A 93 -4.04 3.04 -14.95
CA TRP A 93 -3.83 4.31 -15.66
C TRP A 93 -2.34 4.60 -15.94
N PRO A 94 -1.63 3.79 -16.73
CA PRO A 94 -0.24 4.09 -17.04
C PRO A 94 -0.12 5.40 -17.83
N LYS A 95 0.90 6.20 -17.50
CA LYS A 95 1.10 7.56 -18.04
C LYS A 95 1.44 7.59 -19.53
N GLU A 96 1.77 6.43 -20.11
CA GLU A 96 2.00 6.28 -21.55
C GLU A 96 0.69 6.33 -22.35
N GLN A 97 -0.45 6.02 -21.72
CA GLN A 97 -1.77 6.01 -22.35
C GLN A 97 -2.72 7.07 -21.78
N PHE A 98 -2.54 7.48 -20.53
CA PHE A 98 -3.45 8.38 -19.83
C PHE A 98 -2.72 9.58 -19.23
N ASP A 99 -3.20 10.80 -19.49
CA ASP A 99 -2.72 12.00 -18.80
C ASP A 99 -3.43 12.14 -17.45
N GLU A 100 -2.68 11.88 -16.39
CA GLU A 100 -3.16 11.92 -15.00
C GLU A 100 -3.75 13.29 -14.59
N ARG A 101 -3.26 14.39 -15.15
CA ARG A 101 -3.77 15.73 -14.84
C ARG A 101 -5.07 16.01 -15.59
N SER A 102 -5.16 15.56 -16.83
CA SER A 102 -6.37 15.75 -17.64
C SER A 102 -7.54 14.88 -17.15
N LEU A 103 -7.26 13.65 -16.69
CA LEU A 103 -8.26 12.68 -16.26
C LEU A 103 -8.34 12.52 -14.74
N PHE A 104 -7.84 13.52 -13.99
CA PHE A 104 -7.69 13.40 -12.53
C PHE A 104 -8.99 12.99 -11.82
N LEU A 105 -10.13 13.55 -12.23
CA LEU A 105 -11.42 13.30 -11.59
C LEU A 105 -11.94 11.89 -11.88
N GLU A 106 -11.78 11.43 -13.12
CA GLU A 106 -12.17 10.10 -13.57
C GLU A 106 -11.30 9.03 -12.89
N ILE A 107 -9.98 9.24 -12.88
CA ILE A 107 -9.02 8.39 -12.17
C ILE A 107 -9.38 8.33 -10.68
N THR A 108 -9.63 9.48 -10.04
CA THR A 108 -9.98 9.53 -8.62
C THR A 108 -11.31 8.84 -8.32
N SER A 109 -12.29 8.91 -9.22
CA SER A 109 -13.58 8.22 -9.04
C SER A 109 -13.49 6.69 -9.20
N ALA A 110 -12.44 6.21 -9.86
CA ALA A 110 -12.18 4.79 -10.09
C ALA A 110 -11.27 4.16 -9.00
N ILE A 111 -10.69 4.99 -8.13
CA ILE A 111 -9.86 4.61 -6.98
C ILE A 111 -10.72 4.64 -5.72
#